data_AF-A0A6J7UTQ1-F1
#
_entry.id   AF-A0A6J7UTQ1-F1
#
_cell.length_a   1.000
_cell.length_b   1.000
_cell.length_c   1.000
_cell.angle_alpha   90.00
_cell.angle_beta   90.00
_cell.angle_gamma   90.00
#
_symmetry.space_group_name_H-M   'P 1'
#
loop_
_entity.id
_entity.type
_entity.pdbx_description
1 polymer ?
#
loop_
_entity_poly.entity_id
_entity_poly.type
_entity_poly.pdbx_seq_one_letter_code
_entity_poly.pdbx_strand_id
1 'polypeptide(L)'
;MGFRMRKSIQLMPGVRLNMSRSGLGISAGVKGFRVTQRADGTLQRTVSIPGTGLSHVERLDGGKSASSRSTGPQTASTPAQAQPAQRRKKPGWFAPRVEKDLYAAMSASDVDRVEKIARGQERYVVAAASLAGLLRMQAEQVQAASDMLMLVWSSGQDPASDPFIQKYVSVSFDLVLAPGVSAPLSLSRNTVGLALAELLQLQNCRVEAVDIVEQLEPTAASAISLAELYAELARWADVVELTDEITNQDDLTALLCVFRGVALRELGYYEAARAAFQEALKTKQRTPLIRHRAWLERARCYEREGKRSLARKDLERILAEDSTYAGLAEALAELTV
;
A
#
# COMPACT_ATOMS: atom_id res chain seq x y z
N MET A 1 8.77 24.57 33.77
CA MET A 1 8.49 23.12 33.66
C MET A 1 7.03 22.93 33.25
N GLY A 2 6.73 22.95 31.94
CA GLY A 2 5.35 22.87 31.45
C GLY A 2 4.99 21.45 31.02
N PHE A 3 3.99 20.84 31.65
CA PHE A 3 3.44 19.55 31.23
C PHE A 3 2.94 19.63 29.77
N ARG A 4 3.50 18.80 28.88
CA ARG A 4 3.09 18.69 27.48
C ARG A 4 2.12 17.53 27.33
N MET A 5 0.82 17.81 27.33
CA MET A 5 -0.21 16.79 27.13
C MET A 5 -0.37 16.49 25.62
N ARG A 6 -0.03 15.27 25.20
CA ARG A 6 -0.30 14.71 23.86
C ARG A 6 -1.58 13.87 23.98
N LYS A 7 -2.67 14.24 23.31
CA LYS A 7 -3.87 13.41 23.26
C LYS A 7 -3.89 12.66 21.92
N SER A 8 -3.58 11.37 21.99
CA SER A 8 -3.86 10.42 20.91
C SER A 8 -5.23 9.83 21.20
N ILE A 9 -6.20 10.07 20.34
CA ILE A 9 -7.51 9.38 20.44
C ILE A 9 -7.46 8.22 19.45
N GLN A 10 -7.64 7.01 19.96
CA GLN A 10 -7.74 5.79 19.17
C GLN A 10 -9.16 5.71 18.63
N LEU A 11 -9.31 5.85 17.31
CA LEU A 11 -10.62 5.83 16.66
C LEU A 11 -11.01 4.41 16.22
N MET A 12 -10.02 3.57 15.90
CA MET A 12 -10.14 2.12 15.67
C MET A 12 -8.74 1.46 15.66
N PRO A 13 -8.60 0.12 15.69
CA PRO A 13 -7.29 -0.54 15.67
C PRO A 13 -6.49 -0.17 14.42
N GLY A 14 -5.28 0.35 14.60
CA GLY A 14 -4.42 0.84 13.49
C GLY A 14 -4.64 2.30 13.09
N VAL A 15 -5.58 3.01 13.72
CA VAL A 15 -5.90 4.41 13.40
C VAL A 15 -5.69 5.29 14.62
N ARG A 16 -4.63 6.12 14.59
CA ARG A 16 -4.37 7.13 15.61
C ARG A 16 -4.58 8.50 15.01
N LEU A 17 -5.60 9.21 15.48
CA LEU A 17 -5.66 10.65 15.25
C LEU A 17 -4.69 11.30 16.23
N ASN A 18 -3.53 11.73 15.72
CA ASN A 18 -2.51 12.39 16.52
C ASN A 18 -2.89 13.86 16.68
N MET A 19 -3.69 14.18 17.70
CA MET A 19 -3.93 15.58 18.07
C MET A 19 -2.73 16.11 18.85
N SER A 20 -2.00 17.01 18.23
CA SER A 20 -1.04 17.87 18.92
C SER A 20 -1.52 19.32 18.85
N ARG A 21 -0.91 20.20 19.64
CA ARG A 21 -1.17 21.65 19.60
C ARG A 21 -0.90 22.29 18.21
N SER A 22 -0.45 21.51 17.22
CA SER A 22 0.09 21.89 15.91
C SER A 22 -0.60 21.28 14.66
N GLY A 23 -1.79 20.66 14.76
CA GLY A 23 -2.59 20.31 13.56
C GLY A 23 -3.29 18.94 13.59
N LEU A 24 -4.03 18.65 12.50
CA LEU A 24 -4.73 17.38 12.24
C LEU A 24 -3.80 16.42 11.49
N GLY A 25 -3.62 15.22 12.03
CA GLY A 25 -2.92 14.12 11.37
C GLY A 25 -3.84 12.92 11.30
N ILE A 26 -4.15 12.47 10.08
CA ILE A 26 -4.86 11.23 9.81
C ILE A 26 -3.82 10.21 9.36
N SER A 27 -3.76 9.05 10.01
CA SER A 27 -3.04 7.89 9.49
C SER A 27 -4.08 6.91 8.96
N ALA A 28 -4.11 6.69 7.64
CA ALA A 28 -4.95 5.69 7.00
C ALA A 28 -4.04 4.67 6.29
N GLY A 29 -4.29 3.38 6.53
CA GLY A 29 -3.72 2.29 5.75
C GLY A 29 -4.76 1.89 4.70
N VAL A 30 -4.32 1.76 3.44
CA VAL A 30 -5.15 1.22 2.37
C VAL A 30 -5.30 -0.29 2.49
N LYS A 31 -6.37 -0.85 1.90
CA LYS A 31 -6.71 -2.27 1.99
C LYS A 31 -5.57 -3.10 1.40
N GLY A 32 -5.30 -4.21 2.07
CA GLY A 32 -3.96 -4.80 2.13
C GLY A 32 -3.31 -4.69 3.51
N PHE A 33 -4.05 -4.14 4.48
CA PHE A 33 -3.63 -4.01 5.87
C PHE A 33 -4.83 -4.06 6.83
N ARG A 34 -5.07 -5.19 7.52
CA ARG A 34 -6.09 -5.33 8.56
C ARG A 34 -5.41 -5.60 9.91
N VAL A 35 -5.52 -4.68 10.87
CA VAL A 35 -5.14 -4.94 12.27
C VAL A 35 -6.40 -5.24 13.07
N THR A 36 -6.61 -6.49 13.47
CA THR A 36 -7.74 -6.93 14.30
C THR A 36 -7.27 -7.08 15.75
N GLN A 37 -7.92 -6.41 16.70
CA GLN A 37 -7.77 -6.72 18.12
C GLN A 37 -8.84 -7.75 18.50
N ARG A 38 -8.43 -8.95 18.91
CA ARG A 38 -9.35 -10.02 19.32
C ARG A 38 -9.83 -9.79 20.76
N ALA A 39 -10.93 -10.44 21.14
CA ALA A 39 -11.54 -10.33 22.48
C ALA A 39 -10.61 -10.77 23.63
N ASP A 40 -9.52 -11.48 23.31
CA ASP A 40 -8.48 -11.96 24.22
C ASP A 40 -7.30 -10.98 24.38
N GLY A 41 -7.31 -9.82 23.71
CA GLY A 41 -6.26 -8.81 23.79
C GLY A 41 -5.07 -9.04 22.84
N THR A 42 -5.07 -10.09 22.02
CA THR A 42 -4.05 -10.30 20.99
C THR A 42 -4.25 -9.37 19.79
N LEU A 43 -3.15 -8.83 19.27
CA LEU A 43 -3.13 -7.95 18.10
C LEU A 43 -2.77 -8.78 16.86
N GLN A 44 -3.66 -8.81 15.87
CA GLN A 44 -3.50 -9.55 14.63
C GLN A 44 -3.32 -8.56 13.47
N ARG A 45 -2.16 -8.50 12.82
CA ARG A 45 -1.87 -7.64 11.66
C ARG A 45 -1.86 -8.48 10.39
N THR A 46 -2.75 -8.19 9.44
CA THR A 46 -2.94 -8.94 8.19
C THR A 46 -2.54 -8.03 7.04
N VAL A 47 -1.50 -8.39 6.28
CA VAL A 47 -1.09 -7.65 5.09
C VAL A 47 -1.52 -8.44 3.86
N SER A 48 -2.31 -7.89 2.94
CA SER A 48 -2.73 -8.62 1.73
C SER A 48 -2.42 -7.86 0.46
N ILE A 49 -2.03 -8.57 -0.60
CA ILE A 49 -1.97 -8.01 -1.95
C ILE A 49 -3.26 -8.48 -2.64
N PRO A 50 -4.19 -7.59 -3.03
CA PRO A 50 -5.41 -7.94 -3.75
C PRO A 50 -5.12 -8.83 -4.98
N GLY A 51 -6.09 -9.65 -5.41
CA GLY A 51 -5.96 -10.50 -6.61
C GLY A 51 -4.95 -11.67 -6.54
N THR A 52 -3.95 -11.62 -5.65
CA THR A 52 -2.85 -12.61 -5.59
C THR A 52 -3.10 -13.80 -4.66
N GLY A 53 -4.13 -13.73 -3.83
CA GLY A 53 -4.37 -14.68 -2.73
C GLY A 53 -3.40 -14.54 -1.55
N LEU A 54 -2.49 -13.56 -1.56
CA LEU A 54 -1.50 -13.36 -0.50
C LEU A 54 -2.10 -12.56 0.65
N SER A 55 -2.15 -13.16 1.84
CA SER A 55 -2.39 -12.45 3.10
C SER A 55 -1.42 -12.94 4.18
N HIS A 56 -0.53 -12.08 4.68
CA HIS A 56 0.38 -12.39 5.77
C HIS A 56 -0.21 -11.91 7.10
N VAL A 57 -0.49 -12.84 8.01
CA VAL A 57 -1.09 -12.57 9.32
C VAL A 57 -0.03 -12.69 10.42
N GLU A 58 0.46 -11.55 10.91
CA GLU A 58 1.36 -11.47 12.06
C GLU A 58 0.54 -11.35 13.36
N ARG A 59 0.75 -12.27 14.30
CA ARG A 59 0.19 -12.18 15.66
C ARG A 59 1.23 -11.55 16.56
N LEU A 60 0.91 -10.39 17.12
CA LEU A 60 1.75 -9.71 18.10
C LEU A 60 1.29 -10.16 19.49
N ASP A 61 1.89 -11.24 19.98
CA ASP A 61 1.67 -11.71 21.34
C ASP A 61 2.41 -10.78 22.32
N GLY A 62 1.68 -10.31 23.33
CA GLY A 62 2.23 -9.53 24.44
C GLY A 62 3.11 -10.38 25.34
N GLY A 63 4.28 -10.81 24.83
CA GLY A 63 5.30 -11.53 25.58
C GLY A 63 6.22 -10.60 26.36
N LYS A 64 6.15 -10.65 27.69
CA LYS A 64 7.13 -10.07 28.61
C LYS A 64 8.44 -10.87 28.57
N SER A 65 9.55 -10.18 28.85
CA SER A 65 10.93 -10.68 29.11
C SER A 65 11.78 -10.94 27.85
N ALA A 66 13.07 -10.62 27.76
CA ALA A 66 14.07 -10.32 28.78
C ALA A 66 15.11 -9.32 28.27
N SER A 67 15.66 -8.55 29.21
CA SER A 67 16.90 -7.80 29.07
C SER A 67 18.04 -8.72 28.63
N SER A 68 18.70 -8.42 27.51
CA SER A 68 20.12 -8.72 27.35
C SER A 68 20.82 -7.56 26.68
N ARG A 69 21.86 -7.10 27.38
CA ARG A 69 22.71 -5.98 27.07
C ARG A 69 23.82 -6.53 26.17
N SER A 70 23.91 -6.11 24.92
CA SER A 70 25.08 -6.35 24.08
C SER A 70 25.58 -5.03 23.47
N THR A 71 26.76 -4.64 23.93
CA THR A 71 27.61 -3.57 23.42
C THR A 71 28.30 -4.05 22.15
N GLY A 72 28.14 -3.32 21.05
CA GLY A 72 28.88 -3.51 19.80
C GLY A 72 28.78 -2.25 18.91
N PRO A 73 29.81 -1.93 18.10
CA PRO A 73 30.14 -0.54 17.76
C PRO A 73 29.22 0.04 16.68
N GLN A 74 28.73 1.26 16.93
CA GLN A 74 28.00 2.06 15.96
C GLN A 74 28.96 2.56 14.88
N THR A 75 28.81 2.07 13.65
CA THR A 75 29.26 2.77 12.46
C THR A 75 28.42 4.03 12.28
N ALA A 76 29.09 5.18 12.34
CA ALA A 76 28.50 6.49 12.20
C ALA A 76 27.81 6.62 10.84
N SER A 77 26.47 6.61 10.84
CA SER A 77 25.70 7.23 9.77
C SER A 77 25.61 8.71 10.10
N THR A 78 26.17 9.51 9.19
CA THR A 78 26.06 10.96 9.12
C THR A 78 24.61 11.38 9.38
N PRO A 79 24.32 12.36 10.26
CA PRO A 79 22.97 12.84 10.44
C PRO A 79 22.53 13.48 9.13
N ALA A 80 21.70 12.76 8.36
CA ALA A 80 20.84 13.37 7.36
C ALA A 80 20.11 14.50 8.07
N GLN A 81 20.40 15.74 7.67
CA GLN A 81 19.76 16.93 8.21
C GLN A 81 18.26 16.76 8.04
N ALA A 82 17.59 16.41 9.14
CA ALA A 82 16.15 16.38 9.21
C ALA A 82 15.68 17.79 8.91
N GLN A 83 15.13 17.99 7.71
CA GLN A 83 14.42 19.22 7.38
C GLN A 83 13.40 19.48 8.49
N PRO A 84 13.35 20.69 9.07
CA PRO A 84 12.46 20.96 10.19
C PRO A 84 11.03 20.72 9.74
N ALA A 85 10.36 19.74 10.36
CA ALA A 85 8.95 19.46 10.16
C ALA A 85 8.17 20.77 10.37
N GLN A 86 7.64 21.33 9.27
CA GLN A 86 6.93 22.59 9.26
C GLN A 86 5.74 22.49 10.22
N ARG A 87 5.77 23.26 11.32
CA ARG A 87 4.61 23.43 12.21
C ARG A 87 3.52 24.16 11.43
N ARG A 88 2.48 23.46 10.98
CA ARG A 88 1.40 24.04 10.17
C ARG A 88 0.25 24.58 11.02
N LYS A 89 -0.41 25.61 10.48
CA LYS A 89 -1.14 26.68 11.19
C LYS A 89 -2.61 26.32 11.33
N LYS A 90 -3.26 26.61 12.46
CA LYS A 90 -4.74 26.61 12.52
C LYS A 90 -5.30 27.76 11.66
N PRO A 91 -6.52 27.64 11.10
CA PRO A 91 -7.15 28.76 10.41
C PRO A 91 -7.20 29.99 11.33
N GLY A 92 -6.62 31.10 10.87
CA GLY A 92 -6.59 32.34 11.62
C GLY A 92 -7.95 33.05 11.64
N TRP A 93 -8.05 34.13 12.40
CA TRP A 93 -9.27 34.95 12.47
C TRP A 93 -9.75 35.43 11.10
N PHE A 94 -8.83 35.70 10.17
CA PHE A 94 -9.13 36.18 8.82
C PHE A 94 -9.36 35.07 7.77
N ALA A 95 -9.29 33.79 8.16
CA ALA A 95 -9.58 32.70 7.22
C ALA A 95 -11.06 32.72 6.79
N PRO A 96 -11.37 32.37 5.53
CA PRO A 96 -12.75 32.23 5.05
C PRO A 96 -13.60 31.32 5.95
N ARG A 97 -14.91 31.58 6.02
CA ARG A 97 -15.83 30.77 6.84
C ARG A 97 -15.82 29.30 6.44
N VAL A 98 -15.86 29.03 5.14
CA VAL A 98 -15.83 27.65 4.59
C VAL A 98 -14.51 26.96 4.92
N GLU A 99 -13.37 27.66 4.84
CA GLU A 99 -12.05 27.13 5.20
C GLU A 99 -11.97 26.76 6.69
N LYS A 100 -12.50 27.61 7.57
CA LYS A 100 -12.64 27.29 9.00
C LYS A 100 -13.57 26.09 9.20
N ASP A 101 -14.64 26.02 8.41
CA ASP A 101 -15.63 24.95 8.53
C ASP A 101 -15.09 23.59 8.10
N LEU A 102 -14.39 23.55 6.97
CA LEU A 102 -13.70 22.35 6.48
C LEU A 102 -12.66 21.87 7.50
N TYR A 103 -11.87 22.78 8.05
CA TYR A 103 -10.92 22.45 9.12
C TYR A 103 -11.61 21.90 10.37
N ALA A 104 -12.74 22.49 10.77
CA ALA A 104 -13.50 22.05 11.94
C ALA A 104 -14.14 20.67 11.71
N ALA A 105 -14.75 20.44 10.55
CA ALA A 105 -15.32 19.16 10.15
C ALA A 105 -14.26 18.04 10.15
N MET A 106 -13.10 18.32 9.55
CA MET A 106 -11.94 17.42 9.58
C MET A 106 -11.44 17.16 11.00
N SER A 107 -11.47 18.18 11.87
CA SER A 107 -11.07 18.02 13.29
C SER A 107 -12.03 17.14 14.08
N ALA A 108 -13.32 17.18 13.74
CA ALA A 108 -14.37 16.39 14.36
C ALA A 108 -14.52 14.98 13.74
N SER A 109 -13.80 14.68 12.65
CA SER A 109 -14.03 13.48 11.83
C SER A 109 -15.47 13.38 11.30
N ASP A 110 -16.10 14.53 11.05
CA ASP A 110 -17.46 14.65 10.52
C ASP A 110 -17.43 14.55 9.00
N VAL A 111 -17.36 13.32 8.49
CA VAL A 111 -17.18 13.03 7.06
C VAL A 111 -18.35 13.55 6.22
N ASP A 112 -19.59 13.44 6.72
CA ASP A 112 -20.78 13.92 6.02
C ASP A 112 -20.71 15.43 5.78
N ARG A 113 -20.21 16.19 6.77
CA ARG A 113 -20.00 17.64 6.60
C ARG A 113 -18.88 17.96 5.62
N VAL A 114 -17.80 17.18 5.60
CA VAL A 114 -16.72 17.33 4.61
C VAL A 114 -17.26 17.08 3.19
N GLU A 115 -18.05 16.04 2.99
CA GLU A 115 -18.69 15.74 1.70
C GLU A 115 -19.67 16.83 1.27
N LYS A 116 -20.44 17.38 2.20
CA LYS A 116 -21.34 18.50 1.91
C LYS A 116 -20.57 19.73 1.42
N ILE A 117 -19.40 20.01 2.00
CA ILE A 117 -18.50 21.08 1.52
C ILE A 117 -17.98 20.73 0.13
N ALA A 118 -17.52 19.49 -0.08
CA ALA A 118 -17.02 19.02 -1.37
C ALA A 118 -18.04 19.21 -2.49
N ARG A 119 -19.32 18.90 -2.26
CA ARG A 119 -20.39 19.01 -3.27
C ARG A 119 -20.95 20.42 -3.44
N GLY A 120 -20.81 21.29 -2.43
CA GLY A 120 -21.46 22.59 -2.39
C GLY A 120 -20.56 23.80 -2.62
N GLN A 121 -19.23 23.61 -2.65
CA GLN A 121 -18.26 24.71 -2.68
C GLN A 121 -17.16 24.42 -3.71
N GLU A 122 -17.33 24.90 -4.95
CA GLU A 122 -16.45 24.63 -6.10
C GLU A 122 -14.96 24.83 -5.77
N ARG A 123 -14.62 25.94 -5.09
CA ARG A 123 -13.25 26.26 -4.68
C ARG A 123 -12.60 25.22 -3.75
N TYR A 124 -13.39 24.45 -3.02
CA TYR A 124 -12.92 23.50 -2.01
C TYR A 124 -13.19 22.04 -2.41
N VAL A 125 -13.71 21.78 -3.62
CA VAL A 125 -14.02 20.42 -4.11
C VAL A 125 -12.81 19.52 -3.97
N VAL A 126 -11.66 19.91 -4.52
CA VAL A 126 -10.44 19.08 -4.53
C VAL A 126 -9.99 18.74 -3.12
N ALA A 127 -9.84 19.73 -2.25
CA ALA A 127 -9.45 19.50 -0.86
C ALA A 127 -10.45 18.61 -0.11
N ALA A 128 -11.74 18.98 -0.14
CA ALA A 128 -12.76 18.32 0.65
C ALA A 128 -13.07 16.91 0.13
N ALA A 129 -13.19 16.72 -1.19
CA ALA A 129 -13.42 15.41 -1.79
C ALA A 129 -12.22 14.47 -1.60
N SER A 130 -10.99 14.96 -1.72
CA SER A 130 -9.79 14.14 -1.45
C SER A 130 -9.81 13.61 -0.01
N LEU A 131 -10.11 14.47 0.96
CA LEU A 131 -10.14 14.09 2.37
C LEU A 131 -11.34 13.18 2.69
N ALA A 132 -12.53 13.49 2.18
CA ALA A 132 -13.72 12.67 2.34
C ALA A 132 -13.52 11.28 1.74
N GLY A 133 -13.03 11.20 0.50
CA GLY A 133 -12.80 9.93 -0.19
C GLY A 133 -11.86 9.00 0.58
N LEU A 134 -10.76 9.54 1.10
CA LEU A 134 -9.83 8.77 1.93
C LEU A 134 -10.42 8.33 3.27
N LEU A 135 -11.21 9.19 3.92
CA LEU A 135 -11.91 8.83 5.16
C LEU A 135 -12.98 7.75 4.92
N ARG A 136 -13.70 7.81 3.80
CA ARG A 136 -14.69 6.81 3.38
C ARG A 136 -14.04 5.48 3.01
N MET A 137 -12.92 5.52 2.30
CA MET A 137 -12.14 4.34 1.96
C MET A 137 -11.69 3.61 3.24
N GLN A 138 -11.26 4.37 4.24
CA GLN A 138 -10.88 3.85 5.55
C GLN A 138 -12.06 3.24 6.32
N ALA A 139 -13.26 3.80 6.16
CA ALA A 139 -14.50 3.26 6.72
C ALA A 139 -15.05 2.05 5.94
N GLU A 140 -14.30 1.53 4.95
CA GLU A 140 -14.71 0.47 4.02
C GLU A 140 -15.98 0.81 3.22
N GLN A 141 -16.31 2.11 3.08
CA GLN A 141 -17.45 2.60 2.31
C GLN A 141 -17.05 2.80 0.85
N VAL A 142 -16.83 1.68 0.15
CA VAL A 142 -16.22 1.62 -1.18
C VAL A 142 -16.89 2.58 -2.18
N GLN A 143 -18.22 2.55 -2.31
CA GLN A 143 -18.93 3.39 -3.28
C GLN A 143 -18.76 4.89 -2.97
N ALA A 144 -19.02 5.30 -1.72
CA ALA A 144 -18.92 6.69 -1.32
C ALA A 144 -17.48 7.23 -1.47
N ALA A 145 -16.49 6.39 -1.18
CA ALA A 145 -15.08 6.71 -1.39
C ALA A 145 -14.78 6.93 -2.88
N SER A 146 -15.24 6.01 -3.73
CA SER A 146 -15.05 6.07 -5.19
C SER A 146 -15.64 7.34 -5.76
N ASP A 147 -16.89 7.66 -5.39
CA ASP A 147 -17.58 8.87 -5.86
C ASP A 147 -16.78 10.14 -5.53
N MET A 148 -16.25 10.25 -4.30
CA MET A 148 -15.46 11.40 -3.88
C MET A 148 -14.11 11.49 -4.58
N LEU A 149 -13.38 10.38 -4.70
CA LEU A 149 -12.08 10.39 -5.38
C LEU A 149 -12.22 10.59 -6.89
N MET A 150 -13.32 10.15 -7.49
CA MET A 150 -13.62 10.38 -8.91
C MET A 150 -13.92 11.88 -9.20
N LEU A 151 -14.54 12.61 -8.26
CA LEU A 151 -14.67 14.06 -8.36
C LEU A 151 -13.30 14.76 -8.41
N VAL A 152 -12.36 14.30 -7.58
CA VAL A 152 -10.98 14.83 -7.60
C VAL A 152 -10.29 14.47 -8.90
N TRP A 153 -10.37 13.20 -9.32
CA TRP A 153 -9.70 12.71 -10.52
C TRP A 153 -10.14 13.47 -11.78
N SER A 154 -11.45 13.60 -11.98
CA SER A 154 -12.08 14.28 -13.12
C SER A 154 -11.81 15.79 -13.16
N SER A 155 -11.49 16.42 -12.02
CA SER A 155 -11.09 17.84 -12.00
C SER A 155 -9.76 18.11 -12.70
N GLY A 156 -8.92 17.08 -12.91
CA GLY A 156 -7.57 17.23 -13.45
C GLY A 156 -6.56 17.87 -12.49
N GLN A 157 -7.00 18.38 -11.33
CA GLN A 157 -6.14 19.11 -10.40
C GLN A 157 -5.35 18.16 -9.49
N ASP A 158 -4.18 18.62 -9.06
CA ASP A 158 -3.37 17.90 -8.08
C ASP A 158 -3.70 18.41 -6.66
N PRO A 159 -4.21 17.55 -5.76
CA PRO A 159 -4.44 17.89 -4.36
C PRO A 159 -3.22 18.46 -3.63
N ALA A 160 -2.00 18.12 -4.04
CA ALA A 160 -0.79 18.67 -3.42
C ALA A 160 -0.62 20.18 -3.70
N SER A 161 -1.24 20.69 -4.77
CA SER A 161 -1.25 22.10 -5.14
C SER A 161 -2.35 22.91 -4.42
N ASP A 162 -3.29 22.24 -3.76
CA ASP A 162 -4.46 22.90 -3.16
C ASP A 162 -4.05 23.77 -1.94
N PRO A 163 -4.48 25.05 -1.87
CA PRO A 163 -4.11 25.94 -0.79
C PRO A 163 -4.56 25.49 0.60
N PHE A 164 -5.72 24.83 0.72
CA PHE A 164 -6.19 24.28 1.99
C PHE A 164 -5.29 23.11 2.41
N ILE A 165 -5.01 22.18 1.49
CA ILE A 165 -4.13 21.03 1.75
C ILE A 165 -2.73 21.50 2.19
N GLN A 166 -2.11 22.42 1.46
CA GLN A 166 -0.77 22.93 1.79
C GLN A 166 -0.71 23.63 3.16
N LYS A 167 -1.75 24.39 3.53
CA LYS A 167 -1.79 25.15 4.79
C LYS A 167 -2.09 24.28 6.00
N TYR A 168 -3.02 23.34 5.87
CA TYR A 168 -3.70 22.72 7.02
C TYR A 168 -3.52 21.20 7.11
N VAL A 169 -3.20 20.55 5.99
CA VAL A 169 -3.12 19.11 5.91
C VAL A 169 -1.65 18.70 5.91
N SER A 170 -1.31 17.87 6.88
CA SER A 170 -0.03 17.18 6.97
C SER A 170 -0.36 15.72 7.16
N VAL A 171 -0.63 15.06 6.04
CA VAL A 171 -0.93 13.64 6.02
C VAL A 171 0.20 12.93 5.30
N SER A 172 0.78 11.96 5.99
CA SER A 172 1.68 10.95 5.45
C SER A 172 0.96 9.62 5.58
N PHE A 173 0.63 9.01 4.45
CA PHE A 173 0.16 7.64 4.41
C PHE A 173 1.35 6.74 4.16
N ASP A 174 1.34 5.54 4.73
CA ASP A 174 2.28 4.50 4.33
C ASP A 174 1.54 3.61 3.32
N LEU A 175 1.92 3.67 2.04
CA LEU A 175 1.50 2.65 1.08
C LEU A 175 2.29 1.40 1.40
N VAL A 176 1.64 0.45 2.07
CA VAL A 176 2.24 -0.84 2.40
C VAL A 176 2.18 -1.70 1.15
N LEU A 177 3.28 -1.75 0.41
CA LEU A 177 3.44 -2.56 -0.80
C LEU A 177 3.80 -4.01 -0.47
N ALA A 178 4.50 -4.21 0.66
CA ALA A 178 4.86 -5.52 1.22
C ALA A 178 5.16 -5.39 2.74
N PRO A 179 5.21 -6.51 3.51
CA PRO A 179 5.67 -6.50 4.90
C PRO A 179 7.08 -5.89 5.02
N GLY A 180 7.18 -4.72 5.68
CA GLY A 180 8.44 -3.98 5.83
C GLY A 180 8.76 -3.00 4.70
N VAL A 181 7.93 -2.95 3.65
CA VAL A 181 8.08 -2.02 2.53
C VAL A 181 6.89 -1.07 2.52
N SER A 182 7.12 0.12 3.07
CA SER A 182 6.17 1.23 3.06
C SER A 182 6.78 2.40 2.31
N ALA A 183 6.04 2.97 1.37
CA ALA A 183 6.41 4.26 0.77
C ALA A 183 5.57 5.37 1.42
N PRO A 184 6.18 6.47 1.90
CA PRO A 184 5.42 7.61 2.38
C PRO A 184 4.72 8.26 1.18
N LEU A 185 3.40 8.20 1.15
CA LEU A 185 2.59 8.91 0.18
C LEU A 185 2.12 10.24 0.75
N SER A 186 2.35 11.29 -0.04
CA SER A 186 1.67 12.57 0.11
C SER A 186 0.31 12.51 -0.60
N LEU A 187 -0.60 13.39 -0.19
CA LEU A 187 -1.85 13.58 -0.91
C LEU A 187 -1.56 14.29 -2.24
N SER A 188 -1.48 13.51 -3.32
CA SER A 188 -1.17 13.95 -4.68
C SER A 188 -2.13 13.34 -5.68
N ARG A 189 -2.10 13.81 -6.92
CA ARG A 189 -2.85 13.21 -8.04
C ARG A 189 -2.54 11.73 -8.21
N ASN A 190 -1.26 11.34 -8.16
CA ASN A 190 -0.85 9.94 -8.24
C ASN A 190 -1.46 9.09 -7.13
N THR A 191 -1.43 9.57 -5.88
CA THR A 191 -2.01 8.87 -4.73
C THR A 191 -3.53 8.71 -4.85
N VAL A 192 -4.21 9.75 -5.34
CA VAL A 192 -5.67 9.67 -5.60
C VAL A 192 -5.97 8.67 -6.70
N GLY A 193 -5.19 8.66 -7.79
CA GLY A 193 -5.36 7.71 -8.88
C GLY A 193 -5.17 6.26 -8.42
N LEU A 194 -4.09 5.98 -7.67
CA LEU A 194 -3.86 4.64 -7.09
C LEU A 194 -4.99 4.23 -6.14
N ALA A 195 -5.44 5.12 -5.25
CA ALA A 195 -6.55 4.82 -4.35
C ALA A 195 -7.88 4.59 -5.10
N LEU A 196 -8.12 5.32 -6.19
CA LEU A 196 -9.29 5.12 -7.04
C LEU A 196 -9.22 3.79 -7.80
N ALA A 197 -8.06 3.42 -8.34
CA ALA A 197 -7.85 2.13 -9.00
C ALA A 197 -8.17 0.95 -8.08
N GLU A 198 -7.70 1.00 -6.83
CA GLU A 198 -8.02 0.00 -5.80
C GLU A 198 -9.52 -0.09 -5.51
N LEU A 199 -10.20 1.06 -5.39
CA LEU A 199 -11.66 1.09 -5.18
C LEU A 199 -12.42 0.52 -6.38
N LEU A 200 -11.94 0.77 -7.60
CA LEU A 200 -12.51 0.23 -8.83
C LEU A 200 -12.28 -1.28 -8.93
N GLN A 201 -11.09 -1.79 -8.56
CA GLN A 201 -10.83 -3.23 -8.45
C GLN A 201 -11.78 -3.91 -7.48
N LEU A 202 -12.04 -3.32 -6.30
CA LEU A 202 -13.02 -3.84 -5.34
C LEU A 202 -14.46 -3.87 -5.88
N GLN A 203 -14.77 -3.01 -6.86
CA GLN A 203 -16.04 -2.97 -7.56
C GLN A 203 -16.07 -3.90 -8.79
N ASN A 204 -14.98 -4.61 -9.09
CA ASN A 204 -14.74 -5.39 -10.31
C ASN A 204 -14.67 -4.55 -11.60
N CYS A 205 -14.48 -3.24 -11.49
CA CYS A 205 -14.27 -2.31 -12.60
C CYS A 205 -12.78 -2.26 -13.00
N ARG A 206 -12.24 -3.41 -13.44
CA ARG A 206 -10.81 -3.58 -13.72
C ARG A 206 -10.32 -2.76 -14.92
N VAL A 207 -11.14 -2.63 -15.96
CA VAL A 207 -10.78 -1.88 -17.17
C VAL A 207 -10.66 -0.40 -16.83
N GLU A 208 -11.63 0.14 -16.10
CA GLU A 208 -11.58 1.52 -15.64
C GLU A 208 -10.39 1.75 -14.70
N ALA A 209 -10.07 0.78 -13.82
CA ALA A 209 -8.89 0.88 -12.96
C ALA A 209 -7.59 0.97 -13.77
N VAL A 210 -7.45 0.19 -14.85
CA VAL A 210 -6.32 0.29 -15.78
C VAL A 210 -6.25 1.69 -16.40
N ASP A 211 -7.35 2.20 -16.93
CA ASP A 211 -7.40 3.52 -17.56
C ASP A 211 -6.93 4.63 -16.60
N ILE A 212 -7.25 4.52 -15.31
CA ILE A 212 -6.77 5.44 -14.28
C ILE A 212 -5.26 5.32 -14.09
N VAL A 213 -4.73 4.10 -13.95
CA VAL A 213 -3.31 3.87 -13.63
C VAL A 213 -2.38 4.20 -14.81
N GLU A 214 -2.80 3.93 -16.05
CA GLU A 214 -2.06 4.30 -17.27
C GLU A 214 -1.83 5.82 -17.40
N GLN A 215 -2.68 6.65 -16.77
CA GLN A 215 -2.58 8.11 -16.77
C GLN A 215 -1.69 8.68 -15.64
N LEU A 216 -1.19 7.84 -14.73
CA LEU A 216 -0.36 8.30 -13.61
C LEU A 216 1.08 8.53 -14.04
N GLU A 217 1.80 9.35 -13.28
CA GLU A 217 3.25 9.43 -13.46
C GLU A 217 3.88 8.05 -13.19
N PRO A 218 4.82 7.59 -14.04
CA PRO A 218 5.50 6.32 -13.86
C PRO A 218 6.30 6.27 -12.55
N THR A 219 5.95 5.34 -11.68
CA THR A 219 6.60 5.06 -10.41
C THR A 219 6.60 3.56 -10.18
N ALA A 220 7.43 3.06 -9.25
CA ALA A 220 7.40 1.63 -8.89
C ALA A 220 6.01 1.17 -8.40
N ALA A 221 5.27 2.05 -7.69
CA ALA A 221 3.93 1.73 -7.20
C ALA A 221 2.90 1.67 -8.33
N SER A 222 2.90 2.64 -9.26
CA SER A 222 2.01 2.60 -10.43
C SER A 222 2.34 1.45 -11.38
N ALA A 223 3.62 1.10 -11.54
CA ALA A 223 4.03 -0.07 -12.31
C ALA A 223 3.53 -1.38 -11.67
N ILE A 224 3.62 -1.54 -10.34
CA ILE A 224 3.11 -2.74 -9.65
C ILE A 224 1.59 -2.84 -9.81
N SER A 225 0.87 -1.73 -9.55
CA SER A 225 -0.59 -1.68 -9.69
C SER A 225 -1.02 -2.03 -11.12
N LEU A 226 -0.34 -1.48 -12.13
CA LEU A 226 -0.63 -1.75 -13.53
C LEU A 226 -0.30 -3.19 -13.93
N ALA A 227 0.84 -3.74 -13.48
CA ALA A 227 1.23 -5.13 -13.73
C ALA A 227 0.21 -6.12 -13.14
N GLU A 228 -0.32 -5.83 -11.95
CA GLU A 228 -1.38 -6.62 -11.32
C GLU A 228 -2.67 -6.55 -12.14
N LEU A 229 -3.12 -5.35 -12.48
CA LEU A 229 -4.34 -5.14 -13.27
C LEU A 229 -4.28 -5.82 -14.64
N TYR A 230 -3.16 -5.69 -15.34
CA TYR A 230 -2.94 -6.39 -16.61
C TYR A 230 -2.95 -7.91 -16.41
N ALA A 231 -2.33 -8.43 -15.34
CA ALA A 231 -2.36 -9.84 -15.03
C ALA A 231 -3.78 -10.35 -14.74
N GLU A 232 -4.60 -9.61 -13.98
CA GLU A 232 -6.01 -9.95 -13.72
C GLU A 232 -6.86 -10.00 -15.00
N LEU A 233 -6.52 -9.18 -16.00
CA LEU A 233 -7.16 -9.13 -17.30
C LEU A 233 -6.51 -10.06 -18.34
N ALA A 234 -5.53 -10.88 -17.93
CA ALA A 234 -4.74 -11.74 -18.82
C ALA A 234 -4.06 -10.98 -19.98
N ARG A 235 -3.77 -9.69 -19.79
CA ARG A 235 -3.00 -8.83 -20.71
C ARG A 235 -1.50 -9.07 -20.52
N TRP A 236 -1.06 -10.32 -20.74
CA TRP A 236 0.30 -10.76 -20.41
C TRP A 236 1.39 -10.05 -21.22
N ALA A 237 1.12 -9.73 -22.49
CA ALA A 237 2.07 -8.99 -23.33
C ALA A 237 2.38 -7.61 -22.74
N ASP A 238 1.37 -6.92 -22.21
CA ASP A 238 1.52 -5.59 -21.61
C ASP A 238 2.29 -5.66 -20.28
N VAL A 239 2.15 -6.75 -19.51
CA VAL A 239 3.01 -6.99 -18.32
C VAL A 239 4.47 -7.17 -18.72
N VAL A 240 4.75 -7.85 -19.84
CA VAL A 240 6.11 -8.02 -20.35
C VAL A 240 6.67 -6.65 -20.78
N GLU A 241 5.95 -5.89 -21.59
CA GLU A 241 6.38 -4.55 -22.04
C GLU A 241 6.65 -3.61 -20.87
N LEU A 242 5.72 -3.55 -19.90
CA LEU A 242 5.85 -2.74 -18.69
C LEU A 242 7.11 -3.07 -17.86
N THR A 243 7.66 -4.28 -18.00
CA THR A 243 8.74 -4.80 -17.16
C THR A 243 10.05 -5.08 -17.91
N ASP A 244 10.17 -4.71 -19.19
CA ASP A 244 11.28 -5.12 -20.07
C ASP A 244 12.68 -4.75 -19.56
N GLU A 245 12.83 -3.59 -18.92
CA GLU A 245 14.12 -3.07 -18.45
C GLU A 245 14.30 -3.14 -16.93
N ILE A 246 13.33 -3.74 -16.22
CA ILE A 246 13.33 -3.77 -14.76
C ILE A 246 14.31 -4.83 -14.25
N THR A 247 15.18 -4.41 -13.33
CA THR A 247 16.18 -5.26 -12.68
C THR A 247 16.03 -5.22 -11.17
N ASN A 248 16.50 -6.27 -10.48
CA ASN A 248 16.29 -6.43 -9.03
C ASN A 248 17.18 -5.46 -8.22
N GLN A 249 16.66 -4.27 -7.91
CA GLN A 249 17.35 -3.23 -7.15
C GLN A 249 16.84 -3.11 -5.71
N ASP A 250 15.54 -3.29 -5.54
CA ASP A 250 14.80 -3.27 -4.28
C ASP A 250 13.66 -4.30 -4.27
N ASP A 251 12.84 -4.33 -3.23
CA ASP A 251 11.73 -5.28 -3.12
C ASP A 251 10.63 -5.04 -4.17
N LEU A 252 10.41 -3.78 -4.59
CA LEU A 252 9.37 -3.41 -5.55
C LEU A 252 9.74 -3.86 -6.97
N THR A 253 10.97 -3.56 -7.37
CA THR A 253 11.52 -3.99 -8.65
C THR A 253 11.70 -5.52 -8.71
N ALA A 254 12.03 -6.16 -7.59
CA ALA A 254 12.03 -7.62 -7.51
C ALA A 254 10.62 -8.22 -7.69
N LEU A 255 9.57 -7.59 -7.15
CA LEU A 255 8.18 -8.00 -7.39
C LEU A 255 7.79 -7.86 -8.87
N LEU A 256 8.21 -6.78 -9.53
CA LEU A 256 7.99 -6.58 -10.96
C LEU A 256 8.70 -7.65 -11.81
N CYS A 257 9.90 -8.09 -11.42
CA CYS A 257 10.54 -9.25 -12.04
C CYS A 257 9.72 -10.54 -11.86
N VAL A 258 9.02 -10.71 -10.73
CA VAL A 258 8.09 -11.84 -10.55
C VAL A 258 6.90 -11.73 -11.50
N PHE A 259 6.27 -10.56 -11.62
CA PHE A 259 5.17 -10.34 -12.56
C PHE A 259 5.60 -10.63 -14.01
N ARG A 260 6.79 -10.18 -14.40
CA ARG A 260 7.40 -10.52 -15.69
C ARG A 260 7.51 -12.03 -15.88
N GLY A 261 8.04 -12.75 -14.89
CA GLY A 261 8.16 -14.21 -14.93
C GLY A 261 6.81 -14.93 -15.07
N VAL A 262 5.79 -14.45 -14.36
CA VAL A 262 4.42 -14.96 -14.49
C VAL A 262 3.89 -14.73 -15.90
N ALA A 263 3.98 -13.51 -16.42
CA ALA A 263 3.48 -13.18 -17.76
C ALA A 263 4.19 -13.99 -18.86
N LEU A 264 5.52 -14.11 -18.80
CA LEU A 264 6.29 -14.95 -19.73
C LEU A 264 5.88 -16.42 -19.68
N ARG A 265 5.57 -16.95 -18.48
CA ARG A 265 5.06 -18.32 -18.32
C ARG A 265 3.68 -18.48 -18.93
N GLU A 266 2.76 -17.53 -18.72
CA GLU A 266 1.42 -17.59 -19.31
C GLU A 266 1.45 -17.46 -20.85
N LEU A 267 2.47 -16.79 -21.40
CA LEU A 267 2.75 -16.73 -22.83
C LEU A 267 3.50 -17.97 -23.37
N GLY A 268 3.88 -18.93 -22.51
CA GLY A 268 4.59 -20.16 -22.90
C GLY A 268 6.11 -20.04 -23.01
N TYR A 269 6.70 -18.89 -22.71
CA TYR A 269 8.14 -18.65 -22.73
C TYR A 269 8.81 -19.09 -21.42
N TYR A 270 8.79 -20.39 -21.13
CA TYR A 270 9.24 -20.94 -19.83
C TYR A 270 10.71 -20.64 -19.48
N GLU A 271 11.61 -20.60 -20.47
CA GLU A 271 13.02 -20.26 -20.21
C GLU A 271 13.19 -18.81 -19.76
N ALA A 272 12.55 -17.88 -20.47
CA ALA A 272 12.55 -16.47 -20.12
C ALA A 272 11.85 -16.23 -18.77
N ALA A 273 10.75 -16.94 -18.50
CA ALA A 273 10.06 -16.89 -17.21
C ALA A 273 11.00 -17.27 -16.05
N ARG A 274 11.73 -18.39 -16.17
CA ARG A 274 12.71 -18.81 -15.16
C ARG A 274 13.84 -17.81 -14.97
N ALA A 275 14.31 -17.18 -16.05
CA ALA A 275 15.33 -16.14 -15.98
C ALA A 275 14.83 -14.92 -15.16
N ALA A 276 13.58 -14.48 -15.38
CA ALA A 276 12.97 -13.40 -14.61
C ALA A 276 12.82 -13.76 -13.12
N PHE A 277 12.37 -14.98 -12.79
CA PHE A 277 12.33 -15.44 -11.40
C PHE A 277 13.71 -15.56 -10.77
N GLN A 278 14.73 -15.96 -11.53
CA GLN A 278 16.11 -16.01 -11.05
C GLN A 278 16.65 -14.62 -10.75
N GLU A 279 16.34 -13.62 -11.58
CA GLU A 279 16.68 -12.22 -11.31
C GLU A 279 15.99 -11.74 -10.01
N ALA A 280 14.70 -12.03 -9.81
CA ALA A 280 13.99 -11.71 -8.56
C ALA A 280 14.64 -12.36 -7.30
N LEU A 281 15.23 -13.55 -7.45
CA LEU A 281 15.87 -14.34 -6.39
C LEU A 281 17.39 -14.13 -6.27
N LYS A 282 17.97 -13.21 -7.03
CA LYS A 282 19.42 -13.00 -7.13
C LYS A 282 20.08 -12.61 -5.80
N THR A 283 19.36 -11.90 -4.94
CA THR A 283 19.83 -11.49 -3.61
C THR A 283 18.97 -12.06 -2.49
N LYS A 284 19.62 -12.54 -1.43
CA LYS A 284 18.96 -13.04 -0.22
C LYS A 284 18.46 -11.92 0.70
N GLN A 285 18.79 -10.66 0.41
CA GLN A 285 18.42 -9.50 1.23
C GLN A 285 16.96 -9.06 1.02
N ARG A 286 16.28 -9.55 -0.03
CA ARG A 286 14.85 -9.26 -0.24
C ARG A 286 14.00 -9.84 0.87
N THR A 287 12.90 -9.16 1.17
CA THR A 287 11.96 -9.62 2.19
C THR A 287 11.50 -11.06 1.91
N PRO A 288 11.25 -11.86 2.96
CA PRO A 288 10.73 -13.22 2.80
C PRO A 288 9.50 -13.27 1.90
N LEU A 289 8.58 -12.30 2.01
CA LEU A 289 7.38 -12.26 1.16
C LEU A 289 7.70 -12.26 -0.34
N ILE A 290 8.66 -11.44 -0.79
CA ILE A 290 9.05 -11.39 -2.21
C ILE A 290 9.79 -12.67 -2.62
N ARG A 291 10.69 -13.18 -1.78
CA ARG A 291 11.43 -14.42 -2.07
C ARG A 291 10.49 -15.63 -2.16
N HIS A 292 9.55 -15.76 -1.22
CA HIS A 292 8.56 -16.83 -1.18
C HIS A 292 7.64 -16.76 -2.39
N ARG A 293 7.21 -15.55 -2.78
CA ARG A 293 6.40 -15.36 -3.97
C ARG A 293 7.15 -15.79 -5.23
N ALA A 294 8.41 -15.39 -5.38
CA ALA A 294 9.23 -15.78 -6.51
C ALA A 294 9.49 -17.29 -6.56
N TRP A 295 9.74 -17.94 -5.42
CA TRP A 295 9.86 -19.41 -5.34
C TRP A 295 8.55 -20.11 -5.71
N LEU A 296 7.40 -19.65 -5.22
CA LEU A 296 6.10 -20.25 -5.52
C LEU A 296 5.81 -20.18 -7.02
N GLU A 297 5.98 -19.00 -7.63
CA GLU A 297 5.70 -18.81 -9.06
C GLU A 297 6.71 -19.53 -9.96
N ARG A 298 7.98 -19.65 -9.53
CA ARG A 298 8.96 -20.48 -10.23
C ARG A 298 8.67 -21.97 -10.09
N ALA A 299 8.18 -22.43 -8.94
CA ALA A 299 7.73 -23.80 -8.75
C ALA A 299 6.58 -24.15 -9.71
N ARG A 300 5.57 -23.27 -9.83
CA ARG A 300 4.49 -23.39 -10.83
C ARG A 300 5.01 -23.41 -12.26
N CYS A 301 6.06 -22.64 -12.56
CA CYS A 301 6.73 -22.70 -13.86
C CYS A 301 7.38 -24.07 -14.10
N TYR A 302 8.11 -24.61 -13.13
CA TYR A 302 8.70 -25.95 -13.23
C TYR A 302 7.66 -27.05 -13.38
N GLU A 303 6.53 -26.93 -12.68
CA GLU A 303 5.43 -27.87 -12.78
C GLU A 303 4.84 -27.94 -14.19
N ARG A 304 4.59 -26.79 -14.83
CA ARG A 304 4.14 -26.73 -16.24
C ARG A 304 5.10 -27.39 -17.22
N GLU A 305 6.39 -27.44 -16.88
CA GLU A 305 7.42 -28.13 -17.65
C GLU A 305 7.61 -29.60 -17.27
N GLY A 306 6.82 -30.15 -16.33
CA GLY A 306 6.96 -31.51 -15.80
C GLY A 306 8.16 -31.70 -14.86
N LYS A 307 8.85 -30.63 -14.46
CA LYS A 307 10.07 -30.65 -13.62
C LYS A 307 9.72 -30.68 -12.13
N ARG A 308 8.93 -31.67 -11.72
CA ARG A 308 8.34 -31.78 -10.36
C ARG A 308 9.37 -31.76 -9.22
N SER A 309 10.56 -32.35 -9.41
CA SER A 309 11.63 -32.33 -8.39
C SER A 309 12.17 -30.92 -8.12
N LEU A 310 12.29 -30.09 -9.15
CA LEU A 310 12.71 -28.69 -9.01
C LEU A 310 11.60 -27.84 -8.39
N ALA A 311 10.35 -28.08 -8.77
CA ALA A 311 9.20 -27.44 -8.15
C ALA A 311 9.16 -27.71 -6.64
N ARG A 312 9.25 -28.99 -6.23
CA ARG A 312 9.26 -29.39 -4.81
C ARG A 312 10.41 -28.72 -4.04
N LYS A 313 11.60 -28.63 -4.62
CA LYS A 313 12.75 -27.97 -4.00
C LYS A 313 12.51 -26.49 -3.72
N ASP A 314 11.80 -25.77 -4.59
CA ASP A 314 11.44 -24.37 -4.35
C ASP A 314 10.37 -24.25 -3.26
N LEU A 315 9.35 -25.11 -3.27
CA LEU A 315 8.30 -25.12 -2.24
C LEU A 315 8.84 -25.49 -0.85
N GLU A 316 9.76 -26.46 -0.75
CA GLU A 316 10.40 -26.83 0.52
C GLU A 316 11.21 -25.69 1.13
N ARG A 317 11.76 -24.77 0.32
CA ARG A 317 12.41 -23.55 0.83
C ARG A 317 11.41 -22.60 1.48
N ILE A 318 10.23 -22.45 0.88
CA ILE A 318 9.14 -21.69 1.48
C ILE A 318 8.72 -22.38 2.77
N LEU A 319 8.44 -23.68 2.74
CA LEU A 319 8.04 -24.47 3.92
C LEU A 319 9.01 -24.36 5.09
N ALA A 320 10.32 -24.32 4.81
CA ALA A 320 11.36 -24.17 5.83
C ALA A 320 11.39 -22.76 6.47
N GLU A 321 10.95 -21.72 5.76
CA GLU A 321 10.93 -20.35 6.25
C GLU A 321 9.55 -19.91 6.79
N ASP A 322 8.45 -20.33 6.14
CA ASP A 322 7.06 -20.06 6.50
C ASP A 322 6.14 -21.18 5.98
N SER A 323 5.76 -22.09 6.88
CA SER A 323 4.85 -23.20 6.54
C SER A 323 3.40 -22.78 6.31
N THR A 324 3.06 -21.53 6.61
CA THR A 324 1.70 -20.98 6.49
C THR A 324 1.55 -20.05 5.29
N TYR A 325 2.58 -19.95 4.45
CA TYR A 325 2.56 -19.11 3.26
C TYR A 325 1.38 -19.46 2.33
N ALA A 326 0.61 -18.45 1.95
CA ALA A 326 -0.59 -18.65 1.14
C ALA A 326 -0.25 -19.28 -0.22
N GLY A 327 -1.01 -20.31 -0.62
CA GLY A 327 -0.77 -21.04 -1.87
C GLY A 327 0.28 -22.16 -1.78
N LEU A 328 1.03 -22.27 -0.67
CA LEU A 328 2.05 -23.31 -0.50
C LEU A 328 1.43 -24.70 -0.36
N ALA A 329 0.40 -24.84 0.47
CA ALA A 329 -0.23 -26.12 0.75
C ALA A 329 -0.87 -26.72 -0.52
N GLU A 330 -1.56 -25.88 -1.30
CA GLU A 330 -2.15 -26.24 -2.58
C GLU A 330 -1.07 -26.69 -3.57
N ALA A 331 -0.01 -25.88 -3.75
CA ALA A 331 1.08 -26.20 -4.66
C ALA A 331 1.84 -27.49 -4.27
N LEU A 332 2.00 -27.77 -2.98
CA LEU A 332 2.61 -29.03 -2.52
C LEU A 332 1.71 -30.24 -2.82
N ALA A 333 0.39 -30.10 -2.67
CA ALA A 333 -0.57 -31.15 -2.97
C ALA A 333 -0.59 -31.49 -4.47
N GLU A 334 -0.54 -30.49 -5.35
CA GLU A 334 -0.49 -30.68 -6.81
C GLU A 334 0.72 -31.51 -7.26
N LEU A 335 1.85 -31.46 -6.55
CA LEU A 335 3.05 -32.26 -6.83
C LEU A 335 3.01 -33.70 -6.29
N THR A 336 1.98 -34.09 -5.54
CA THR A 336 1.84 -35.46 -5.00
C THR A 336 0.99 -36.38 -5.87
N VAL A 337 0.25 -35.81 -6.82
CA VAL A 337 -0.57 -36.53 -7.83
C VAL A 337 0.26 -36.79 -9.08
#